data_AF-A0A7N0VDU2-F1
#
_entry.id   AF-A0A7N0VDU2-F1
#
_cell.length_a   1.000
_cell.length_b   1.000
_cell.length_c   1.000
_cell.angle_alpha   90.00
_cell.angle_beta   90.00
_cell.angle_gamma   90.00
#
_symmetry.space_group_name_H-M   'P 1'
#
loop_
_entity.id
_entity.type
_entity.pdbx_description
1 polymer ?
#
loop_
_entity_poly.entity_id
_entity_poly.type
_entity_poly.pdbx_seq_one_letter_code
_entity_poly.pdbx_strand_id
1 'polypeptide(L)'
;MARAAPSLSFFPPPSSRRVVANRPVPALSLPTANFCTNLKSVRTPFDSQVGVANQKKHEPPLSKSVSRVWRRRKAPTRTSIPELKRVVESGNVQAVIELMDDLERTRVLSQSDVLVEVMRICGRSKLLELGRWIHHYVLRPSSPPPSSEILISLVEMYCDLGDLEEARQLFDKIPDRTLALSNKLMFGLVENGRAEEAVGVFSGMIEAGGRDRPDGSTFTAALTACNSLGLLDTGLSWFDSMTADYGLTPSIENYECIVDLLGRSNMIARARELVASMPMEPSAKVRETLQKYSAGEPKKEVNGIGAFPSPSGLNLSDKRVRQNNLRNVKEVGGVPDKSKAYEKLRSLGEQVREAGYVPDTRFVLHDIDEEAKEKALMYHSERLALAFGLISTAPGTTLRIIKNLRICGDCHNFMKVVSSFEDRQIIIRDNKRFHHFRNGKCSCNDYW
;
A
#
# COMPACT_ATOMS: atom_id res chain seq x y z
N MET A 1 64.40 -32.57 -8.03
CA MET A 1 64.12 -33.92 -8.57
C MET A 1 62.80 -33.85 -9.34
N ALA A 2 62.81 -34.40 -10.55
CA ALA A 2 61.85 -34.19 -11.62
C ALA A 2 60.54 -34.98 -11.48
N ARG A 3 59.49 -34.49 -12.18
CA ARG A 3 58.43 -35.18 -12.95
C ARG A 3 57.12 -34.39 -12.85
N ALA A 4 56.27 -34.24 -13.84
CA ALA A 4 56.28 -34.29 -15.31
C ALA A 4 54.89 -33.73 -15.70
N ALA A 5 54.82 -32.92 -16.75
CA ALA A 5 53.55 -32.51 -17.37
C ALA A 5 52.88 -33.68 -18.10
N PRO A 6 51.58 -33.56 -18.41
CA PRO A 6 51.23 -33.67 -19.84
C PRO A 6 50.16 -32.68 -20.35
N SER A 7 50.50 -32.12 -21.51
CA SER A 7 49.70 -31.85 -22.72
C SER A 7 48.35 -31.12 -22.66
N LEU A 8 48.40 -29.93 -23.27
CA LEU A 8 47.36 -29.17 -23.94
C LEU A 8 46.59 -29.98 -25.00
N SER A 9 45.27 -29.80 -25.07
CA SER A 9 44.46 -30.04 -26.27
C SER A 9 43.71 -28.76 -26.66
N PHE A 10 44.12 -28.23 -27.81
CA PHE A 10 43.52 -27.13 -28.57
C PHE A 10 42.11 -27.49 -29.09
N PHE A 11 41.16 -26.56 -29.00
CA PHE A 11 40.04 -26.41 -29.95
C PHE A 11 39.76 -24.89 -30.16
N PRO A 12 39.25 -24.50 -31.35
CA PRO A 12 39.63 -23.26 -32.04
C PRO A 12 38.74 -22.04 -31.70
N PRO A 13 39.21 -20.82 -32.06
CA PRO A 13 38.43 -19.59 -31.90
C PRO A 13 37.32 -19.45 -32.96
N PRO A 14 36.28 -18.62 -32.69
CA PRO A 14 35.13 -18.48 -33.56
C PRO A 14 35.46 -17.75 -34.86
N SER A 15 34.93 -18.28 -35.97
CA SER A 15 34.99 -17.70 -37.30
C SER A 15 34.33 -16.34 -37.36
N SER A 16 35.03 -15.41 -38.01
CA SER A 16 34.64 -14.03 -38.23
C SER A 16 33.81 -13.84 -39.51
N ARG A 17 33.08 -12.71 -39.51
CA ARG A 17 32.47 -11.95 -40.64
C ARG A 17 31.10 -12.39 -41.15
N ARG A 18 30.11 -11.50 -40.95
CA ARG A 18 29.80 -10.51 -42.00
C ARG A 18 29.21 -9.22 -41.42
N VAL A 19 29.95 -8.15 -41.68
CA VAL A 19 29.52 -6.76 -41.67
C VAL A 19 28.51 -6.56 -42.81
N VAL A 20 27.33 -6.01 -42.50
CA VAL A 20 26.49 -5.34 -43.51
C VAL A 20 26.21 -3.94 -43.00
N ALA A 21 26.65 -2.97 -43.80
CA ALA A 21 26.58 -1.56 -43.52
C ALA A 21 25.19 -0.97 -43.80
N ASN A 22 24.89 0.10 -43.05
CA ASN A 22 23.80 1.06 -43.17
C ASN A 22 23.33 1.37 -44.61
N ARG A 23 22.01 1.46 -44.79
CA ARG A 23 21.34 2.44 -45.67
C ARG A 23 19.95 2.83 -45.13
N PRO A 24 19.44 4.02 -45.50
CA PRO A 24 18.60 4.86 -44.63
C PRO A 24 17.07 4.66 -44.79
N VAL A 25 16.39 5.21 -43.80
CA VAL A 25 14.94 5.38 -43.60
C VAL A 25 14.20 5.95 -44.83
N PRO A 26 12.98 5.47 -45.13
CA PRO A 26 11.93 6.30 -45.69
C PRO A 26 10.84 6.58 -44.64
N ALA A 27 10.60 7.87 -44.39
CA ALA A 27 9.47 8.39 -43.63
C ALA A 27 8.20 8.27 -44.47
N LEU A 28 7.14 7.63 -43.95
CA LEU A 28 5.80 7.75 -44.50
C LEU A 28 4.73 7.68 -43.39
N SER A 29 4.19 8.86 -43.10
CA SER A 29 2.78 9.19 -42.88
C SER A 29 1.90 8.24 -42.04
N LEU A 30 1.54 8.74 -40.86
CA LEU A 30 0.36 8.33 -40.07
C LEU A 30 -0.94 8.46 -40.89
N PRO A 31 -1.85 7.48 -40.86
CA PRO A 31 -3.25 7.71 -41.10
C PRO A 31 -3.97 8.00 -39.78
N THR A 32 -4.49 9.22 -39.68
CA THR A 32 -5.60 9.59 -38.79
C THR A 32 -6.80 8.66 -39.04
N ALA A 33 -7.22 7.90 -38.04
CA ALA A 33 -8.46 7.14 -38.09
C ALA A 33 -9.47 7.72 -37.09
N ASN A 34 -10.55 8.24 -37.70
CA ASN A 34 -11.70 8.86 -37.11
C ASN A 34 -12.47 7.97 -36.13
N PHE A 35 -12.97 8.64 -35.09
CA PHE A 35 -14.32 8.54 -34.55
C PHE A 35 -15.31 7.61 -35.28
N CYS A 36 -15.83 6.62 -34.56
CA CYS A 36 -17.18 6.07 -34.68
C CYS A 36 -17.69 5.83 -33.25
N THR A 37 -18.53 6.68 -32.66
CA THR A 37 -20.01 6.67 -32.73
C THR A 37 -20.63 5.27 -32.70
N ASN A 38 -21.15 4.87 -31.52
CA ASN A 38 -22.53 4.43 -31.34
C ASN A 38 -22.77 3.96 -29.91
N LEU A 39 -23.62 4.67 -29.17
CA LEU A 39 -24.76 4.07 -28.46
C LEU A 39 -25.69 5.17 -27.94
N LYS A 40 -26.69 5.43 -28.78
CA LYS A 40 -28.11 5.75 -28.51
C LYS A 40 -28.45 6.57 -27.27
N SER A 41 -28.98 7.76 -27.58
CA SER A 41 -29.89 8.54 -26.75
C SER A 41 -31.16 7.77 -26.40
N VAL A 42 -31.62 7.97 -25.17
CA VAL A 42 -33.06 8.06 -24.87
C VAL A 42 -33.26 9.48 -24.33
N ARG A 43 -33.86 10.33 -25.16
CA ARG A 43 -34.47 11.60 -24.72
C ARG A 43 -35.93 11.32 -24.43
N THR A 44 -36.44 11.93 -23.37
CA THR A 44 -37.83 12.38 -23.30
C THR A 44 -37.87 13.82 -22.78
N PRO A 45 -38.91 14.58 -23.11
CA PRO A 45 -38.77 15.93 -23.65
C PRO A 45 -39.23 17.01 -22.67
N PHE A 46 -38.77 18.25 -22.88
CA PHE A 46 -39.69 19.39 -22.87
C PHE A 46 -39.18 20.43 -23.86
N ASP A 47 -39.90 20.47 -24.99
CA ASP A 47 -39.85 21.49 -26.03
C ASP A 47 -40.13 22.87 -25.42
N SER A 48 -39.30 23.88 -25.69
CA SER A 48 -39.30 24.71 -26.91
C SER A 48 -40.50 25.67 -26.88
N GLN A 49 -40.30 26.99 -26.82
CA GLN A 49 -40.07 27.93 -27.92
C GLN A 49 -40.54 29.30 -27.35
N VAL A 50 -40.19 30.52 -27.77
CA VAL A 50 -39.43 31.14 -28.86
C VAL A 50 -39.48 32.65 -28.54
N GLY A 51 -38.56 33.46 -29.07
CA GLY A 51 -38.96 34.79 -29.54
C GLY A 51 -38.08 35.99 -29.21
N VAL A 52 -37.06 36.19 -30.05
CA VAL A 52 -36.65 37.45 -30.75
C VAL A 52 -36.79 38.83 -30.07
N ALA A 53 -35.74 39.65 -30.30
CA ALA A 53 -35.70 41.12 -30.44
C ALA A 53 -35.46 42.01 -29.20
N ASN A 54 -34.18 42.34 -29.02
CA ASN A 54 -33.61 43.71 -29.03
C ASN A 54 -34.56 44.89 -28.74
N GLN A 55 -34.40 45.55 -27.59
CA GLN A 55 -34.67 46.99 -27.43
C GLN A 55 -33.98 47.57 -26.18
N LYS A 56 -33.09 48.54 -26.42
CA LYS A 56 -32.51 49.46 -25.43
C LYS A 56 -33.62 50.20 -24.68
N LYS A 57 -33.64 50.17 -23.34
CA LYS A 57 -34.26 51.23 -22.52
C LYS A 57 -33.55 51.40 -21.16
N HIS A 58 -32.96 52.59 -21.01
CA HIS A 58 -32.90 53.44 -19.82
C HIS A 58 -32.38 52.87 -18.49
N GLU A 59 -31.14 53.28 -18.16
CA GLU A 59 -30.69 53.48 -16.76
C GLU A 59 -31.42 54.69 -16.13
N PRO A 60 -31.87 54.57 -14.87
CA PRO A 60 -32.05 55.70 -13.95
C PRO A 60 -30.92 55.73 -12.89
N PRO A 61 -30.71 56.87 -12.22
CA PRO A 61 -29.39 57.28 -11.73
C PRO A 61 -29.02 56.70 -10.37
N LEU A 62 -27.70 56.62 -10.17
CA LEU A 62 -26.97 56.34 -8.93
C LEU A 62 -27.55 57.07 -7.71
N SER A 63 -28.16 56.32 -6.78
CA SER A 63 -28.25 56.74 -5.38
C SER A 63 -27.01 56.25 -4.62
N LYS A 64 -26.23 57.23 -4.19
CA LYS A 64 -25.07 57.09 -3.30
C LYS A 64 -25.53 56.49 -1.97
N SER A 65 -25.04 55.31 -1.59
CA SER A 65 -24.72 54.93 -0.19
C SER A 65 -24.59 53.41 0.01
N VAL A 66 -23.49 52.81 -0.44
CA VAL A 66 -22.87 51.73 0.35
C VAL A 66 -21.36 51.93 0.30
N SER A 67 -20.88 52.61 1.33
CA SER A 67 -19.48 52.83 1.62
C SER A 67 -18.74 51.49 1.62
N ARG A 68 -17.90 51.30 0.60
CA ARG A 68 -16.61 50.61 0.61
C ARG A 68 -16.21 50.02 1.98
N VAL A 69 -16.70 48.83 2.28
CA VAL A 69 -15.95 47.90 3.14
C VAL A 69 -15.05 47.10 2.21
N TRP A 70 -13.94 47.73 1.80
CA TRP A 70 -12.77 46.96 1.39
C TRP A 70 -12.33 46.20 2.63
N ARG A 71 -12.82 44.96 2.83
CA ARG A 71 -12.07 43.99 3.63
C ARG A 71 -10.73 43.89 2.92
N ARG A 72 -9.71 44.52 3.52
CA ARG A 72 -8.31 44.22 3.24
C ARG A 72 -8.17 42.69 3.32
N ARG A 73 -8.22 42.01 2.17
CA ARG A 73 -7.68 40.65 2.08
C ARG A 73 -6.23 40.80 2.49
N LYS A 74 -5.89 40.27 3.67
CA LYS A 74 -4.51 40.20 4.14
C LYS A 74 -3.67 39.64 2.98
N ALA A 75 -2.54 40.27 2.70
CA ALA A 75 -1.56 39.71 1.78
C ALA A 75 -1.31 38.24 2.17
N PRO A 76 -1.22 37.30 1.20
CA PRO A 76 -1.06 35.90 1.51
C PRO A 76 0.24 35.72 2.30
N THR A 77 0.11 35.30 3.54
CA THR A 77 1.23 34.87 4.36
C THR A 77 1.90 33.72 3.62
N ARG A 78 3.20 33.86 3.33
CA ARG A 78 4.06 32.83 2.75
C ARG A 78 3.71 31.48 3.38
N THR A 79 3.08 30.60 2.61
CA THR A 79 2.52 29.35 3.09
C THR A 79 3.65 28.53 3.72
N SER A 80 3.64 28.40 5.04
CA SER A 80 4.68 27.66 5.74
C SER A 80 4.38 26.17 5.61
N ILE A 81 5.39 25.32 5.41
CA ILE A 81 5.25 23.84 5.41
C ILE A 81 4.45 23.35 6.64
N PRO A 82 4.61 23.92 7.85
CA PRO A 82 3.75 23.59 9.00
C PRO A 82 2.25 23.89 8.82
N GLU A 83 1.90 24.96 8.11
CA GLU A 83 0.51 25.31 7.81
C GLU A 83 -0.09 24.35 6.79
N LEU A 84 0.67 24.01 5.74
CA LEU A 84 0.30 22.96 4.77
C LEU A 84 0.01 21.64 5.48
N LYS A 85 0.93 21.21 6.35
CA LYS A 85 0.79 19.99 7.14
C LYS A 85 -0.48 19.99 7.99
N ARG A 86 -0.72 21.06 8.74
CA ARG A 86 -1.90 21.19 9.61
C ARG A 86 -3.21 21.12 8.80
N VAL A 87 -3.26 21.77 7.64
CA VAL A 87 -4.47 21.79 6.79
C VAL A 87 -4.73 20.40 6.20
N VAL A 88 -3.69 19.74 5.66
CA VAL A 88 -3.84 18.39 5.10
C VAL A 88 -4.22 17.38 6.19
N GLU A 89 -3.57 17.42 7.36
CA GLU A 89 -3.87 16.53 8.49
C GLU A 89 -5.28 16.73 9.07
N SER A 90 -5.91 17.90 8.85
CA SER A 90 -7.30 18.12 9.25
C SER A 90 -8.30 17.27 8.45
N GLY A 91 -7.88 16.69 7.32
CA GLY A 91 -8.73 15.92 6.42
C GLY A 91 -9.80 16.74 5.68
N ASN A 92 -9.80 18.07 5.84
CA ASN A 92 -10.75 18.95 5.19
C ASN A 92 -10.33 19.21 3.73
N VAL A 93 -10.89 18.42 2.81
CA VAL A 93 -10.62 18.53 1.37
C VAL A 93 -10.85 19.95 0.85
N GLN A 94 -11.88 20.65 1.33
CA GLN A 94 -12.18 22.02 0.91
C GLN A 94 -11.06 23.01 1.29
N ALA A 95 -10.51 22.87 2.49
CA ALA A 95 -9.39 23.71 2.93
C ALA A 95 -8.11 23.42 2.13
N VAL A 96 -7.90 22.16 1.71
CA VAL A 96 -6.78 21.80 0.83
C VAL A 96 -6.98 22.35 -0.58
N ILE A 97 -8.20 22.33 -1.13
CA ILE A 97 -8.53 22.95 -2.42
C ILE A 97 -8.21 24.45 -2.39
N GLU A 98 -8.72 25.17 -1.39
CA GLU A 98 -8.48 26.62 -1.23
C GLU A 98 -6.98 26.93 -1.12
N LEU A 99 -6.25 26.09 -0.39
CA LEU A 99 -4.81 26.22 -0.25
C LEU A 99 -4.07 25.99 -1.58
N MET A 100 -4.50 25.00 -2.36
CA MET A 100 -3.88 24.69 -3.65
C MET A 100 -4.19 25.76 -4.70
N ASP A 101 -5.42 26.28 -4.75
CA ASP A 101 -5.79 27.41 -5.61
C ASP A 101 -4.97 28.68 -5.27
N ASP A 102 -4.77 28.94 -3.98
CA ASP A 102 -3.95 30.06 -3.52
C ASP A 102 -2.45 29.87 -3.87
N LEU A 103 -1.94 28.63 -3.85
CA LEU A 103 -0.57 28.31 -4.24
C LEU A 103 -0.36 28.43 -5.76
N GLU A 104 -1.33 27.99 -6.58
CA GLU A 104 -1.32 28.23 -8.03
C GLU A 104 -1.25 29.73 -8.35
N ARG A 105 -2.04 30.54 -7.65
CA ARG A 105 -2.09 31.99 -7.86
C ARG A 105 -0.78 32.70 -7.50
N THR A 106 -0.04 32.19 -6.52
CA THR A 106 1.12 32.88 -5.94
C THR A 106 2.47 32.48 -6.55
N ARG A 107 2.57 31.35 -7.28
CA ARG A 107 3.80 30.85 -7.94
C ARG A 107 5.03 30.72 -7.02
N VAL A 108 4.82 30.54 -5.70
CA VAL A 108 5.90 30.65 -4.69
C VAL A 108 6.77 29.39 -4.56
N LEU A 109 6.33 28.24 -5.08
CA LEU A 109 7.07 26.97 -5.10
C LEU A 109 6.89 26.27 -6.45
N SER A 110 7.82 25.39 -6.84
CA SER A 110 7.55 24.43 -7.92
C SER A 110 6.29 23.64 -7.53
N GLN A 111 5.32 23.55 -8.44
CA GLN A 111 4.09 22.82 -8.17
C GLN A 111 4.38 21.36 -7.76
N SER A 112 5.49 20.79 -8.23
CA SER A 112 5.92 19.43 -7.90
C SER A 112 6.16 19.22 -6.41
N ASP A 113 6.99 20.04 -5.76
CA ASP A 113 7.49 19.75 -4.40
C ASP A 113 6.36 19.85 -3.36
N VAL A 114 5.46 20.81 -3.56
CA VAL A 114 4.24 20.95 -2.75
C VAL A 114 3.34 19.73 -2.94
N LEU A 115 3.11 19.31 -4.19
CA LEU A 115 2.26 18.16 -4.49
C LEU A 115 2.81 16.88 -3.89
N VAL A 116 4.13 16.64 -3.99
CA VAL A 116 4.81 15.50 -3.37
C VAL A 116 4.61 15.51 -1.86
N GLU A 117 4.82 16.65 -1.21
CA GLU A 117 4.65 16.75 0.25
C GLU A 117 3.19 16.54 0.69
N VAL A 118 2.23 17.10 -0.05
CA VAL A 118 0.80 16.89 0.20
C VAL A 118 0.44 15.41 0.05
N MET A 119 0.90 14.74 -1.01
CA MET A 119 0.70 13.30 -1.21
C MET A 119 1.31 12.48 -0.08
N ARG A 120 2.53 12.83 0.37
CA ARG A 120 3.21 12.14 1.48
C ARG A 120 2.45 12.30 2.80
N ILE A 121 1.91 13.48 3.09
CA ILE A 121 1.09 13.70 4.28
C ILE A 121 -0.25 12.97 4.14
N CYS A 122 -0.88 13.02 2.96
CA CYS A 122 -2.11 12.29 2.65
C CYS A 122 -1.94 10.77 2.86
N GLY A 123 -0.85 10.20 2.35
CA GLY A 123 -0.50 8.79 2.50
C GLY A 123 -0.24 8.38 3.95
N ARG A 124 0.41 9.23 4.77
CA ARG A 124 0.63 8.96 6.21
C ARG A 124 -0.63 9.12 7.07
N SER A 125 -1.42 10.16 6.79
CA SER A 125 -2.66 10.49 7.50
C SER A 125 -3.86 9.66 7.03
N LYS A 126 -3.69 8.98 5.90
CA LYS A 126 -4.54 7.93 5.34
C LYS A 126 -5.91 8.45 4.92
N LEU A 127 -5.85 9.59 4.21
CA LEU A 127 -6.98 10.38 3.75
C LEU A 127 -7.33 10.01 2.29
N LEU A 128 -8.02 8.87 2.10
CA LEU A 128 -8.26 8.33 0.75
C LEU A 128 -9.01 9.29 -0.19
N GLU A 129 -10.05 9.96 0.31
CA GLU A 129 -10.83 10.92 -0.49
C GLU A 129 -9.97 12.10 -0.96
N LEU A 130 -9.06 12.57 -0.10
CA LEU A 130 -8.10 13.60 -0.50
C LEU A 130 -7.12 13.06 -1.55
N GLY A 131 -6.63 11.83 -1.40
CA GLY A 131 -5.73 11.20 -2.36
C GLY A 131 -6.38 11.07 -3.75
N ARG A 132 -7.65 10.67 -3.80
CA ARG A 132 -8.44 10.62 -5.05
C ARG A 132 -8.62 11.99 -5.69
N TRP A 133 -8.87 13.02 -4.89
CA TRP A 133 -8.95 14.39 -5.38
C TRP A 133 -7.59 14.87 -5.93
N ILE A 134 -6.47 14.62 -5.24
CA ILE A 134 -5.13 14.98 -5.70
C ILE A 134 -4.80 14.28 -7.02
N HIS A 135 -5.09 12.98 -7.14
CA HIS A 135 -4.91 12.24 -8.39
C HIS A 135 -5.66 12.92 -9.54
N HIS A 136 -6.94 13.22 -9.36
CA HIS A 136 -7.72 13.92 -10.39
C HIS A 136 -7.13 15.30 -10.72
N TYR A 137 -6.70 16.05 -9.72
CA TYR A 137 -6.07 17.36 -9.88
C TYR A 137 -4.76 17.28 -10.68
N VAL A 138 -3.93 16.27 -10.44
CA VAL A 138 -2.64 16.08 -11.12
C VAL A 138 -2.83 15.62 -12.57
N LEU A 139 -3.78 14.73 -12.84
CA LEU A 139 -4.01 14.15 -14.17
C LEU A 139 -5.09 14.86 -15.01
N ARG A 140 -5.60 16.01 -14.56
CA ARG A 140 -6.62 16.75 -15.31
C ARG A 140 -6.07 17.22 -16.66
N PRO A 141 -6.90 17.28 -17.72
CA PRO A 141 -6.46 17.65 -19.07
C PRO A 141 -5.81 19.04 -19.20
N SER A 142 -6.12 19.95 -18.27
CA SER A 142 -5.58 21.31 -18.23
C SER A 142 -4.20 21.42 -17.58
N SER A 143 -3.72 20.36 -16.91
CA SER A 143 -2.40 20.31 -16.28
C SER A 143 -1.35 19.80 -17.28
N PRO A 144 -0.08 20.25 -17.16
CA PRO A 144 1.01 19.64 -17.92
C PRO A 144 1.16 18.15 -17.54
N PRO A 145 1.74 17.32 -18.42
CA PRO A 145 2.05 15.93 -18.08
C PRO A 145 2.85 15.85 -16.78
N PRO A 146 2.47 14.97 -15.83
CA PRO A 146 3.17 14.84 -14.57
C PRO A 146 4.60 14.34 -14.79
N SER A 147 5.53 14.85 -13.98
CA SER A 147 6.90 14.32 -13.94
C SER A 147 6.92 12.90 -13.37
N SER A 148 8.01 12.16 -13.62
CA SER A 148 8.20 10.82 -13.05
C SER A 148 8.14 10.83 -11.51
N GLU A 149 8.66 11.87 -10.86
CA GLU A 149 8.60 12.02 -9.39
C GLU A 149 7.16 12.11 -8.87
N ILE A 150 6.29 12.83 -9.57
CA ILE A 150 4.87 12.95 -9.22
C ILE A 150 4.14 11.63 -9.41
N LEU A 151 4.44 10.90 -10.50
CA LEU A 151 3.87 9.57 -10.74
C LEU A 151 4.31 8.57 -9.67
N ILE A 152 5.59 8.57 -9.30
CA ILE A 152 6.12 7.76 -8.21
C ILE A 152 5.41 8.08 -6.89
N SER A 153 5.25 9.37 -6.58
CA SER A 153 4.58 9.83 -5.35
C SER A 153 3.09 9.47 -5.32
N LEU A 154 2.39 9.50 -6.46
CA LEU A 154 1.00 9.05 -6.56
C LEU A 154 0.86 7.55 -6.28
N VAL A 155 1.73 6.72 -6.87
CA VAL A 155 1.72 5.27 -6.62
C VAL A 155 2.07 4.97 -5.16
N GLU A 156 3.09 5.63 -4.61
CA GLU A 156 3.46 5.50 -3.19
C GLU A 156 2.29 5.90 -2.28
N MET A 157 1.64 7.03 -2.55
CA MET A 157 0.45 7.49 -1.81
C MET A 157 -0.67 6.44 -1.84
N TYR A 158 -0.98 5.84 -3.00
CA TYR A 158 -2.01 4.82 -3.08
C TYR A 158 -1.64 3.53 -2.35
N CYS A 159 -0.38 3.10 -2.42
CA CYS A 159 0.12 1.97 -1.63
C CYS A 159 0.00 2.26 -0.13
N ASP A 160 0.35 3.48 0.28
CA ASP A 160 0.18 3.96 1.64
C ASP A 160 -1.30 3.94 2.05
N LEU A 161 -2.21 4.36 1.18
CA LEU A 161 -3.65 4.38 1.45
C LEU A 161 -4.29 2.99 1.46
N GLY A 162 -3.56 1.96 1.02
CA GLY A 162 -4.08 0.60 0.84
C GLY A 162 -5.00 0.44 -0.37
N ASP A 163 -5.13 1.45 -1.25
CA ASP A 163 -5.90 1.33 -2.50
C ASP A 163 -4.97 0.81 -3.62
N LEU A 164 -4.58 -0.46 -3.47
CA LEU A 164 -3.57 -1.10 -4.33
C LEU A 164 -4.09 -1.37 -5.75
N GLU A 165 -5.40 -1.37 -5.93
CA GLU A 165 -6.03 -1.51 -7.23
C GLU A 165 -5.80 -0.23 -8.06
N GLU A 166 -6.08 0.94 -7.49
CA GLU A 166 -5.78 2.23 -8.10
C GLU A 166 -4.27 2.41 -8.30
N ALA A 167 -3.43 1.99 -7.35
CA ALA A 167 -1.97 2.00 -7.51
C ALA A 167 -1.55 1.19 -8.74
N ARG A 168 -2.12 -0.01 -8.90
CA ARG A 168 -1.81 -0.91 -10.01
C ARG A 168 -2.31 -0.38 -11.35
N GLN A 169 -3.55 0.11 -11.39
CA GLN A 169 -4.12 0.69 -12.61
C GLN A 169 -3.35 1.93 -13.07
N LEU A 170 -2.88 2.77 -12.12
CA LEU A 170 -2.03 3.91 -12.44
C LEU A 170 -0.69 3.45 -13.02
N PHE A 171 -0.05 2.48 -12.36
CA PHE A 171 1.20 1.88 -12.84
C PHE A 171 1.05 1.32 -14.26
N ASP A 172 -0.02 0.57 -14.52
CA ASP A 172 -0.21 -0.10 -15.81
C ASP A 172 -0.43 0.89 -16.96
N LYS A 173 -1.03 2.05 -16.68
CA LYS A 173 -1.27 3.14 -17.66
C LYS A 173 -0.02 3.95 -18.00
N ILE A 174 1.05 3.86 -17.21
CA ILE A 174 2.29 4.59 -17.46
C ILE A 174 3.12 3.81 -18.49
N PRO A 175 3.42 4.38 -19.68
CA PRO A 175 4.13 3.68 -20.74
C PRO A 175 5.65 3.59 -20.52
N ASP A 176 6.26 4.60 -19.91
CA ASP A 176 7.71 4.66 -19.62
C ASP A 176 7.96 4.45 -18.12
N ARG A 177 7.85 3.19 -17.70
CA ARG A 177 7.93 2.83 -16.27
C ARG A 177 9.38 2.78 -15.85
N THR A 178 9.83 3.87 -15.23
CA THR A 178 11.16 3.93 -14.62
C THR A 178 11.34 2.81 -13.57
N LEU A 179 12.58 2.33 -13.42
CA LEU A 179 12.97 1.38 -12.37
C LEU A 179 12.49 1.80 -10.96
N ALA A 180 12.60 3.09 -10.63
CA ALA A 180 12.17 3.64 -9.34
C ALA A 180 10.66 3.47 -9.09
N LEU A 181 9.83 3.63 -10.13
CA LEU A 181 8.38 3.44 -10.05
C LEU A 181 8.03 1.96 -9.80
N SER A 182 8.69 1.04 -10.51
CA SER A 182 8.51 -0.40 -10.31
C SER A 182 8.92 -0.84 -8.91
N ASN A 183 10.09 -0.40 -8.43
CA ASN A 183 10.56 -0.69 -7.08
C ASN A 183 9.56 -0.19 -6.03
N LYS A 184 9.05 1.05 -6.18
CA LYS A 184 8.06 1.60 -5.24
C LYS A 184 6.77 0.79 -5.22
N LEU A 185 6.24 0.39 -6.38
CA LEU A 185 5.07 -0.47 -6.42
C LEU A 185 5.34 -1.84 -5.78
N MET A 186 6.49 -2.47 -6.08
CA MET A 186 6.84 -3.78 -5.51
C MET A 186 6.92 -3.75 -3.98
N PHE A 187 7.62 -2.77 -3.41
CA PHE A 187 7.66 -2.60 -1.95
C PHE A 187 6.26 -2.36 -1.37
N GLY A 188 5.49 -1.45 -1.98
CA GLY A 188 4.12 -1.17 -1.54
C GLY A 188 3.20 -2.40 -1.60
N LEU A 189 3.34 -3.25 -2.61
CA LEU A 189 2.60 -4.51 -2.71
C LEU A 189 2.98 -5.49 -1.60
N VAL A 190 4.28 -5.68 -1.34
CA VAL A 190 4.78 -6.58 -0.28
C VAL A 190 4.34 -6.11 1.11
N GLU A 191 4.46 -4.82 1.41
CA GLU A 191 4.05 -4.23 2.70
C GLU A 191 2.55 -4.43 2.98
N ASN A 192 1.73 -4.45 1.92
CA ASN A 192 0.30 -4.69 2.00
C ASN A 192 -0.14 -6.15 1.76
N GLY A 193 0.83 -7.08 1.75
CA GLY A 193 0.59 -8.53 1.63
C GLY A 193 0.35 -9.05 0.21
N ARG A 194 0.30 -8.20 -0.82
CA ARG A 194 0.15 -8.63 -2.22
C ARG A 194 1.47 -9.09 -2.86
N ALA A 195 2.23 -9.93 -2.15
CA ALA A 195 3.56 -10.36 -2.56
C ALA A 195 3.57 -11.12 -3.90
N GLU A 196 2.49 -11.85 -4.24
CA GLU A 196 2.37 -12.55 -5.54
C GLU A 196 2.44 -11.58 -6.72
N GLU A 197 1.81 -10.41 -6.59
CA GLU A 197 1.86 -9.39 -7.63
C GLU A 197 3.20 -8.70 -7.71
N ALA A 198 3.89 -8.54 -6.58
CA ALA A 198 5.26 -8.02 -6.57
C ALA A 198 6.21 -8.97 -7.32
N VAL A 199 6.07 -10.28 -7.10
CA VAL A 199 6.75 -11.32 -7.88
C VAL A 199 6.42 -11.20 -9.37
N GLY A 200 5.14 -11.03 -9.72
CA GLY A 200 4.72 -10.85 -11.12
C GLY A 200 5.32 -9.61 -11.79
N VAL A 201 5.41 -8.48 -11.07
CA VAL A 201 6.08 -7.27 -11.57
C VAL A 201 7.56 -7.54 -11.83
N PHE A 202 8.25 -8.21 -10.92
CA PHE A 202 9.67 -8.53 -11.07
C PHE A 202 9.93 -9.49 -12.23
N SER A 203 9.18 -10.59 -12.33
CA SER A 203 9.29 -11.54 -13.44
C SER A 203 9.08 -10.85 -14.78
N GLY A 204 8.06 -9.98 -14.88
CA GLY A 204 7.83 -9.18 -16.10
C GLY A 204 8.99 -8.24 -16.44
N MET A 205 9.67 -7.66 -15.45
CA MET A 205 10.87 -6.86 -15.68
C MET A 205 12.05 -7.68 -16.22
N ILE A 206 12.25 -8.89 -15.70
CA ILE A 206 13.31 -9.80 -16.18
C ILE A 206 12.99 -10.27 -17.61
N GLU A 207 11.77 -10.73 -17.86
CA GLU A 207 11.34 -11.26 -19.15
C GLU A 207 11.37 -10.21 -20.26
N ALA A 208 11.02 -8.96 -19.95
CA ALA A 208 11.08 -7.87 -20.92
C ALA A 208 12.53 -7.55 -21.35
N GLY A 209 13.54 -7.89 -20.52
CA GLY A 209 14.96 -7.68 -20.82
C GLY A 209 15.32 -6.24 -21.23
N GLY A 210 14.47 -5.28 -20.85
CA GLY A 210 14.45 -3.92 -21.40
C GLY A 210 15.52 -2.99 -20.83
N ARG A 211 15.34 -1.69 -21.07
CA ARG A 211 16.26 -0.63 -20.62
C ARG A 211 16.39 -0.55 -19.10
N ASP A 212 15.34 -0.87 -18.36
CA ASP A 212 15.27 -0.80 -16.89
C ASP A 212 15.79 -2.07 -16.23
N ARG A 213 17.10 -2.29 -16.34
CA ARG A 213 17.79 -3.44 -15.73
C ARG A 213 17.61 -3.42 -14.19
N PRO A 214 17.12 -4.52 -13.57
CA PRO A 214 17.02 -4.63 -12.11
C PRO A 214 18.29 -4.20 -11.37
N ASP A 215 18.11 -3.42 -10.30
CA ASP A 215 19.17 -3.02 -9.39
C ASP A 215 19.09 -3.77 -8.06
N GLY A 216 20.02 -3.49 -7.14
CA GLY A 216 20.03 -4.14 -5.83
C GLY A 216 18.74 -3.92 -5.02
N SER A 217 18.10 -2.76 -5.17
CA SER A 217 16.83 -2.45 -4.50
C SER A 217 15.68 -3.26 -5.09
N THR A 218 15.65 -3.43 -6.41
CA THR A 218 14.69 -4.30 -7.11
C THR A 218 14.80 -5.75 -6.60
N PHE A 219 16.02 -6.28 -6.50
CA PHE A 219 16.25 -7.60 -5.93
C PHE A 219 15.83 -7.69 -4.46
N THR A 220 16.10 -6.66 -3.63
CA THR A 220 15.61 -6.64 -2.24
C THR A 220 14.09 -6.75 -2.17
N ALA A 221 13.36 -5.99 -3.00
CA ALA A 221 11.91 -6.06 -3.06
C ALA A 221 11.40 -7.45 -3.48
N ALA A 222 12.00 -8.02 -4.53
CA ALA A 222 11.66 -9.35 -5.04
C ALA A 222 11.91 -10.45 -4.00
N LEU A 223 13.06 -10.44 -3.34
CA LEU A 223 13.41 -11.41 -2.30
C LEU A 223 12.52 -11.28 -1.06
N THR A 224 12.13 -10.06 -0.69
CA THR A 224 11.16 -9.84 0.39
C THR A 224 9.79 -10.43 0.03
N ALA A 225 9.39 -10.34 -1.25
CA ALA A 225 8.18 -11.00 -1.74
C ALA A 225 8.29 -12.53 -1.66
N CYS A 226 9.41 -13.11 -2.10
CA CYS A 226 9.67 -14.56 -1.97
C CYS A 226 9.60 -15.02 -0.52
N ASN A 227 10.18 -14.26 0.41
CA ASN A 227 10.13 -14.56 1.85
C ASN A 227 8.71 -14.53 2.42
N SER A 228 7.87 -13.60 1.95
CA SER A 228 6.45 -13.51 2.36
C SER A 228 5.62 -14.68 1.83
N LEU A 229 6.00 -15.24 0.67
CA LEU A 229 5.30 -16.37 0.03
C LEU A 229 5.92 -17.75 0.34
N GLY A 230 7.11 -17.79 0.94
CA GLY A 230 7.86 -19.04 1.15
C GLY A 230 8.44 -19.64 -0.13
N LEU A 231 8.69 -18.83 -1.17
CA LEU A 231 9.24 -19.28 -2.46
C LEU A 231 10.76 -19.45 -2.39
N LEU A 232 11.19 -20.54 -1.78
CA LEU A 232 12.60 -20.84 -1.53
C LEU A 232 13.43 -20.92 -2.82
N ASP A 233 13.06 -21.79 -3.75
CA ASP A 233 13.87 -22.08 -4.94
C ASP A 233 13.95 -20.86 -5.86
N THR A 234 12.83 -20.16 -6.04
CA THR A 234 12.78 -18.89 -6.77
C THR A 234 13.66 -17.83 -6.13
N GLY A 235 13.57 -17.65 -4.80
CA GLY A 235 14.36 -16.66 -4.08
C GLY A 235 15.86 -16.91 -4.19
N LEU A 236 16.30 -18.18 -4.08
CA LEU A 236 17.71 -18.54 -4.26
C LEU A 236 18.17 -18.35 -5.71
N SER A 237 17.37 -18.77 -6.69
CA SER A 237 17.69 -18.57 -8.11
C SER A 237 17.85 -17.08 -8.45
N TRP A 238 16.98 -16.22 -7.94
CA TRP A 238 17.09 -14.78 -8.14
C TRP A 238 18.32 -14.19 -7.43
N PHE A 239 18.60 -14.62 -6.20
CA PHE A 239 19.79 -14.18 -5.47
C PHE A 239 21.09 -14.55 -6.20
N ASP A 240 21.17 -15.75 -6.76
CA ASP A 240 22.33 -16.18 -7.54
C ASP A 240 22.44 -15.39 -8.86
N SER A 241 21.31 -15.19 -9.55
CA SER A 241 21.26 -14.40 -10.80
C SER A 241 21.72 -12.95 -10.60
N MET A 242 21.48 -12.37 -9.42
CA MET A 242 21.90 -11.01 -9.08
C MET A 242 23.40 -10.82 -9.30
N THR A 243 24.22 -11.81 -8.95
CA THR A 243 25.67 -11.75 -9.17
C THR A 243 26.04 -12.25 -10.57
N ALA A 244 25.46 -13.38 -11.00
CA ALA A 244 25.85 -14.05 -12.24
C ALA A 244 25.45 -13.26 -13.51
N ASP A 245 24.20 -12.78 -13.55
CA ASP A 245 23.61 -12.18 -14.76
C ASP A 245 23.60 -10.66 -14.69
N TYR A 246 23.52 -10.09 -13.48
CA TYR A 246 23.43 -8.64 -13.26
C TYR A 246 24.74 -7.99 -12.80
N GLY A 247 25.73 -8.79 -12.35
CA GLY A 247 27.02 -8.28 -11.86
C GLY A 247 26.88 -7.41 -10.61
N LEU A 248 25.78 -7.56 -9.86
CA LEU A 248 25.52 -6.79 -8.65
C LEU A 248 26.10 -7.51 -7.45
N THR A 249 26.71 -6.77 -6.53
CA THR A 249 27.13 -7.31 -5.23
C THR A 249 25.92 -7.35 -4.29
N PRO A 250 25.53 -8.52 -3.74
CA PRO A 250 24.40 -8.58 -2.81
C PRO A 250 24.65 -7.73 -1.56
N SER A 251 23.68 -6.90 -1.23
CA SER A 251 23.71 -6.04 -0.03
C SER A 251 23.34 -6.83 1.23
N ILE A 252 23.58 -6.27 2.41
CA ILE A 252 23.18 -6.85 3.69
C ILE A 252 21.69 -7.20 3.71
N GLU A 253 20.83 -6.35 3.13
CA GLU A 253 19.39 -6.57 3.04
C GLU A 253 19.03 -7.80 2.19
N ASN A 254 19.79 -8.06 1.12
CA ASN A 254 19.60 -9.25 0.29
C ASN A 254 19.93 -10.52 1.09
N TYR A 255 21.03 -10.52 1.83
CA TYR A 255 21.38 -11.64 2.72
C TYR A 255 20.38 -11.82 3.85
N GLU A 256 19.87 -10.73 4.45
CA GLU A 256 18.81 -10.79 5.45
C GLU A 256 17.57 -11.52 4.92
N CYS A 257 17.15 -11.22 3.69
CA CYS A 257 16.01 -11.87 3.06
C CYS A 257 16.24 -13.37 2.86
N ILE A 258 17.42 -13.76 2.36
CA ILE A 258 17.75 -15.18 2.11
C ILE A 258 17.92 -15.96 3.41
N VAL A 259 18.54 -15.37 4.43
CA VAL A 259 18.70 -16.03 5.74
C VAL A 259 17.33 -16.28 6.40
N ASP A 260 16.40 -15.33 6.33
CA ASP A 260 15.03 -15.51 6.83
C ASP A 260 14.29 -16.59 6.03
N LEU A 261 14.42 -16.58 4.70
CA LEU A 261 13.82 -17.58 3.82
C LEU A 261 14.34 -19.00 4.11
N LEU A 262 15.67 -19.18 4.22
CA LEU A 262 16.30 -20.46 4.58
C LEU A 262 15.89 -20.91 5.99
N GLY A 263 15.81 -19.97 6.93
CA GLY A 263 15.36 -20.21 8.30
C GLY A 263 13.94 -20.79 8.36
N ARG A 264 13.01 -20.18 7.63
CA ARG A 264 11.61 -20.65 7.52
C ARG A 264 11.50 -22.01 6.83
N SER A 265 12.36 -22.28 5.86
CA SER A 265 12.45 -23.59 5.20
C SER A 265 13.23 -24.64 6.00
N ASN A 266 13.57 -24.36 7.27
CA ASN A 266 14.29 -25.26 8.18
C ASN A 266 15.67 -25.71 7.66
N MET A 267 16.34 -24.89 6.86
CA MET A 267 17.68 -25.16 6.32
C MET A 267 18.75 -24.33 7.05
N ILE A 268 18.84 -24.53 8.37
CA ILE A 268 19.68 -23.70 9.24
C ILE A 268 21.17 -23.88 8.95
N ALA A 269 21.60 -25.10 8.59
CA ALA A 269 22.98 -25.36 8.20
C ALA A 269 23.41 -24.49 7.01
N ARG A 270 22.59 -24.49 5.94
CA ARG A 270 22.80 -23.67 4.75
C ARG A 270 22.75 -22.16 5.07
N ALA A 271 21.86 -21.75 5.97
CA ALA A 271 21.80 -20.36 6.42
C ALA A 271 23.08 -19.93 7.16
N ARG A 272 23.66 -20.81 8.02
CA ARG A 272 24.93 -20.55 8.71
C ARG A 272 26.11 -20.50 7.74
N GLU A 273 26.16 -21.40 6.77
CA GLU A 273 27.17 -21.39 5.71
C GLU A 273 27.12 -20.09 4.90
N LEU A 274 25.91 -19.66 4.51
CA LEU A 274 25.72 -18.40 3.79
C LEU A 274 26.23 -17.22 4.61
N VAL A 275 25.90 -17.15 5.91
CA VAL A 275 26.37 -16.08 6.79
C VAL A 275 27.89 -16.09 6.97
N ALA A 276 28.51 -17.27 7.05
CA ALA A 276 29.97 -17.40 7.09
C ALA A 276 30.65 -16.97 5.78
N SER A 277 29.95 -17.10 4.65
CA SER A 277 30.44 -16.69 3.32
C SER A 277 30.21 -15.21 2.99
N MET A 278 29.52 -14.45 3.85
CA MET A 278 29.21 -13.04 3.60
C MET A 278 30.49 -12.20 3.48
N PRO A 279 30.61 -11.32 2.46
CA PRO A 279 31.79 -10.45 2.30
C PRO A 279 31.82 -9.27 3.29
N MET A 280 30.80 -9.13 4.14
CA MET A 280 30.66 -8.08 5.14
C MET A 280 30.13 -8.62 6.46
N GLU A 281 30.30 -7.85 7.53
CA GLU A 281 29.82 -8.21 8.86
C GLU A 281 28.29 -8.38 8.91
N PRO A 282 27.78 -9.50 9.44
CA PRO A 282 26.34 -9.73 9.58
C PRO A 282 25.68 -8.69 10.49
N SER A 283 24.54 -8.15 10.05
CA SER A 283 23.73 -7.23 10.87
C SER A 283 23.15 -7.92 12.11
N ALA A 284 22.73 -7.12 13.10
CA ALA A 284 22.04 -7.64 14.28
C ALA A 284 20.80 -8.47 13.91
N LYS A 285 20.08 -8.05 12.86
CA LYS A 285 18.89 -8.73 12.35
C LYS A 285 19.20 -10.09 11.72
N VAL A 286 20.31 -10.23 10.98
CA VAL A 286 20.78 -11.54 10.48
C VAL A 286 21.07 -12.49 11.64
N ARG A 287 21.78 -12.01 12.67
CA ARG A 287 22.16 -12.80 13.85
C ARG A 287 20.93 -13.23 14.65
N GLU A 288 19.99 -12.30 14.90
CA GLU A 288 18.72 -12.58 15.58
C GLU A 288 17.89 -13.61 14.80
N THR A 289 17.82 -13.48 13.49
CA THR A 289 17.09 -14.40 12.61
C THR A 289 17.67 -15.82 12.72
N LEU A 290 18.99 -15.98 12.63
CA LEU A 290 19.64 -17.28 12.84
C LEU A 290 19.38 -17.84 14.24
N GLN A 291 19.46 -17.00 15.28
CA GLN A 291 19.21 -17.42 16.65
C GLN A 291 17.77 -17.94 16.81
N LYS A 292 16.78 -17.19 16.28
CA LYS A 292 15.35 -17.52 16.29
C LYS A 292 15.11 -18.94 15.76
N TYR A 293 15.69 -19.28 14.62
CA TYR A 293 15.48 -20.60 14.01
C TYR A 293 16.37 -21.69 14.59
N SER A 294 17.53 -21.36 15.15
CA SER A 294 18.40 -22.32 15.84
C SER A 294 17.85 -22.78 17.20
N ALA A 295 17.04 -21.96 17.87
CA ALA A 295 16.40 -22.31 19.12
C ALA A 295 15.28 -23.36 18.97
N GLY A 296 14.87 -23.66 17.73
CA GLY A 296 13.89 -24.68 17.37
C GLY A 296 14.47 -26.08 17.14
N GLU A 297 15.80 -26.27 17.22
CA GLU A 297 16.36 -27.62 17.31
C GLU A 297 15.87 -28.27 18.62
N PRO A 298 15.35 -29.52 18.62
CA PRO A 298 15.01 -30.21 19.86
C PRO A 298 16.29 -30.33 20.68
N LYS A 299 16.38 -29.55 21.76
CA LYS A 299 17.47 -29.64 22.71
C LYS A 299 17.52 -31.09 23.20
N LYS A 300 18.66 -31.76 22.98
CA LYS A 300 19.00 -32.97 23.74
C LYS A 300 18.77 -32.65 25.21
N GLU A 301 17.91 -33.44 25.86
CA GLU A 301 17.61 -33.33 27.28
C GLU A 301 18.91 -33.19 28.07
N VAL A 302 19.03 -32.06 28.76
CA VAL A 302 19.93 -31.93 29.90
C VAL A 302 19.05 -31.45 31.04
N ASN A 303 18.78 -32.36 31.96
CA ASN A 303 18.11 -32.14 33.23
C ASN A 303 18.67 -30.90 33.93
N GLY A 304 17.79 -29.98 34.31
CA GLY A 304 18.14 -28.81 35.09
C GLY A 304 16.96 -27.88 35.27
N ILE A 305 16.23 -28.07 36.37
CA ILE A 305 15.20 -27.15 36.86
C ILE A 305 15.86 -25.77 37.08
N GLY A 306 15.39 -24.75 36.36
CA GLY A 306 15.88 -23.38 36.47
C GLY A 306 14.82 -22.38 36.04
N ALA A 307 14.40 -21.55 36.98
CA ALA A 307 13.27 -20.62 36.93
C ALA A 307 13.37 -19.57 35.79
N PHE A 308 12.22 -19.24 35.20
CA PHE A 308 12.06 -18.02 34.40
C PHE A 308 11.71 -16.83 35.31
N PRO A 309 12.33 -15.65 35.13
CA PRO A 309 11.94 -14.46 35.85
C PRO A 309 10.66 -13.85 35.27
N SER A 310 9.72 -13.51 36.15
CA SER A 310 8.53 -12.73 35.83
C SER A 310 8.90 -11.32 35.33
N PRO A 311 8.29 -10.80 34.25
CA PRO A 311 8.35 -9.38 33.94
C PRO A 311 7.31 -8.64 34.81
N SER A 312 7.72 -8.30 36.03
CA SER A 312 7.07 -7.26 36.82
C SER A 312 7.48 -5.91 36.25
N GLY A 313 6.55 -5.16 35.64
CA GLY A 313 6.82 -3.75 35.31
C GLY A 313 6.06 -3.15 34.14
N LEU A 314 4.73 -3.12 34.18
CA LEU A 314 3.96 -2.10 33.47
C LEU A 314 3.02 -1.42 34.47
N ASN A 315 3.48 -0.29 35.02
CA ASN A 315 2.65 0.62 35.80
C ASN A 315 1.61 1.27 34.87
N LEU A 316 0.41 0.71 34.83
CA LEU A 316 -0.78 1.35 34.27
C LEU A 316 -1.39 2.27 35.32
N SER A 317 -0.75 3.40 35.56
CA SER A 317 -1.33 4.52 36.30
C SER A 317 -1.22 5.81 35.50
N ASP A 318 -1.81 5.83 34.31
CA ASP A 318 -2.04 7.08 33.58
C ASP A 318 -3.54 7.26 33.30
N LYS A 319 -4.21 7.84 34.29
CA LYS A 319 -5.53 8.46 34.16
C LYS A 319 -5.42 9.68 33.23
N ARG A 320 -5.38 9.47 31.93
CA ARG A 320 -5.59 10.51 30.91
C ARG A 320 -6.12 9.90 29.61
N VAL A 321 -7.28 9.26 29.69
CA VAL A 321 -8.16 9.07 28.53
C VAL A 321 -8.67 10.45 28.13
N ARG A 322 -7.89 11.15 27.32
CA ARG A 322 -8.33 12.37 26.64
C ARG A 322 -9.37 11.95 25.61
N GLN A 323 -10.63 12.20 25.95
CA GLN A 323 -11.62 12.72 25.02
C GLN A 323 -10.91 13.62 24.01
N ASN A 324 -10.77 13.16 22.77
CA ASN A 324 -10.76 13.99 21.57
C ASN A 324 -10.75 13.08 20.34
N ASN A 325 -11.56 13.49 19.35
CA ASN A 325 -11.62 13.00 17.96
C ASN A 325 -12.73 12.00 17.59
N LEU A 326 -13.93 12.26 18.10
CA LEU A 326 -15.18 12.03 17.37
C LEU A 326 -15.76 13.39 16.95
N ARG A 327 -15.04 14.12 16.08
CA ARG A 327 -15.56 15.33 15.42
C ARG A 327 -15.00 15.38 14.01
N ASN A 328 -15.73 14.76 13.09
CA ASN A 328 -15.98 15.23 11.72
C ASN A 328 -16.61 14.09 10.90
N VAL A 329 -17.88 13.81 11.20
CA VAL A 329 -18.82 13.31 10.19
C VAL A 329 -19.93 14.36 10.17
N LYS A 330 -19.93 15.24 9.18
CA LYS A 330 -21.08 16.10 8.91
C LYS A 330 -22.19 15.21 8.38
N GLU A 331 -23.20 15.03 9.22
CA GLU A 331 -24.62 14.97 8.90
C GLU A 331 -25.00 14.52 7.49
N VAL A 332 -25.06 13.20 7.29
CA VAL A 332 -26.06 12.57 6.42
C VAL A 332 -26.51 11.28 7.11
N GLY A 333 -27.73 11.30 7.66
CA GLY A 333 -28.40 10.11 8.23
C GLY A 333 -28.03 9.80 9.69
N GLY A 334 -29.03 9.64 10.55
CA GLY A 334 -28.92 9.56 12.01
C GLY A 334 -27.92 8.50 12.52
N VAL A 335 -27.37 8.78 13.71
CA VAL A 335 -26.52 7.84 14.48
C VAL A 335 -27.17 6.46 14.47
N PRO A 336 -26.57 5.44 13.84
CA PRO A 336 -27.15 4.11 13.83
C PRO A 336 -27.21 3.58 15.27
N ASP A 337 -28.35 3.00 15.62
CA ASP A 337 -28.64 2.49 16.95
C ASP A 337 -27.57 1.46 17.36
N LYS A 338 -26.85 1.76 18.46
CA LYS A 338 -25.84 0.87 19.04
C LYS A 338 -26.40 -0.54 19.27
N SER A 339 -27.69 -0.65 19.60
CA SER A 339 -28.38 -1.94 19.79
C SER A 339 -28.32 -2.80 18.52
N LYS A 340 -28.60 -2.20 17.36
CA LYS A 340 -28.60 -2.89 16.06
C LYS A 340 -27.22 -3.42 15.68
N ALA A 341 -26.15 -2.69 16.01
CA ALA A 341 -24.79 -3.16 15.77
C ALA A 341 -24.45 -4.39 16.62
N TYR A 342 -24.85 -4.40 17.90
CA TYR A 342 -24.68 -5.56 18.78
C TYR A 342 -25.56 -6.76 18.38
N GLU A 343 -26.77 -6.51 17.89
CA GLU A 343 -27.65 -7.55 17.33
C GLU A 343 -27.05 -8.17 16.06
N LYS A 344 -26.59 -7.36 15.10
CA LYS A 344 -25.89 -7.86 13.90
C LYS A 344 -24.64 -8.64 14.28
N LEU A 345 -23.89 -8.19 15.29
CA LEU A 345 -22.70 -8.89 15.77
C LEU A 345 -23.03 -10.26 16.38
N ARG A 346 -24.13 -10.38 17.14
CA ARG A 346 -24.61 -11.67 17.66
C ARG A 346 -25.01 -12.62 16.52
N SER A 347 -25.78 -12.13 15.56
CA SER A 347 -26.17 -12.91 14.37
C SER A 347 -24.95 -13.35 13.56
N LEU A 348 -23.95 -12.48 13.37
CA LEU A 348 -22.68 -12.86 12.74
C LEU A 348 -21.95 -13.93 13.54
N GLY A 349 -21.98 -13.86 14.87
CA GLY A 349 -21.40 -14.85 15.78
C GLY A 349 -21.96 -16.26 15.55
N GLU A 350 -23.26 -16.38 15.32
CA GLU A 350 -23.92 -17.64 14.98
C GLU A 350 -23.51 -18.13 13.59
N GLN A 351 -23.52 -17.24 12.59
CA GLN A 351 -23.15 -17.56 11.21
C GLN A 351 -21.70 -18.04 11.08
N VAL A 352 -20.75 -17.39 11.77
CA VAL A 352 -19.35 -17.83 11.71
C VAL A 352 -19.17 -19.19 12.40
N ARG A 353 -19.89 -19.48 13.49
CA ARG A 353 -19.82 -20.77 14.18
C ARG A 353 -20.36 -21.89 13.30
N GLU A 354 -21.46 -21.64 12.58
CA GLU A 354 -21.98 -22.57 11.58
C GLU A 354 -20.98 -22.81 10.44
N ALA A 355 -20.23 -21.78 10.05
CA ALA A 355 -19.13 -21.88 9.11
C ALA A 355 -17.84 -22.52 9.68
N GLY A 356 -17.87 -23.04 10.91
CA GLY A 356 -16.76 -23.78 11.53
C GLY A 356 -15.73 -22.92 12.27
N TYR A 357 -16.02 -21.64 12.52
CA TYR A 357 -15.15 -20.79 13.33
C TYR A 357 -15.19 -21.20 14.82
N VAL A 358 -14.01 -21.40 15.41
CA VAL A 358 -13.81 -21.65 16.84
C VAL A 358 -13.02 -20.49 17.45
N PRO A 359 -13.54 -19.81 18.49
CA PRO A 359 -12.81 -18.74 19.17
C PRO A 359 -11.48 -19.22 19.77
N ASP A 360 -10.42 -18.45 19.56
CA ASP A 360 -9.12 -18.72 20.16
C ASP A 360 -8.93 -17.87 21.44
N THR A 361 -9.32 -18.44 22.58
CA THR A 361 -9.31 -17.76 23.89
C THR A 361 -7.91 -17.41 24.40
N ARG A 362 -6.84 -17.95 23.79
CA ARG A 362 -5.45 -17.60 24.13
C ARG A 362 -5.13 -16.12 23.85
N PHE A 363 -5.91 -15.45 23.01
CA PHE A 363 -5.78 -14.01 22.75
C PHE A 363 -6.41 -13.13 23.83
N VAL A 364 -7.08 -13.71 24.83
CA VAL A 364 -7.59 -13.01 26.02
C VAL A 364 -6.63 -13.26 27.18
N LEU A 365 -5.82 -12.26 27.49
CA LEU A 365 -4.80 -12.35 28.55
C LEU A 365 -5.36 -12.19 29.98
N HIS A 366 -6.65 -11.89 30.11
CA HIS A 366 -7.29 -11.76 31.41
C HIS A 366 -7.55 -13.15 32.00
N ASP A 367 -7.23 -13.32 33.28
CA ASP A 367 -7.50 -14.54 34.02
C ASP A 367 -8.97 -14.56 34.45
N ILE A 368 -9.81 -15.04 33.53
CA ILE A 368 -11.26 -15.19 33.67
C ILE A 368 -11.66 -16.57 33.13
N ASP A 369 -12.88 -17.00 33.41
CA ASP A 369 -13.42 -18.25 32.89
C ASP A 369 -13.51 -18.25 31.35
N GLU A 370 -13.49 -19.44 30.74
CA GLU A 370 -13.47 -19.59 29.28
C GLU A 370 -14.70 -18.98 28.59
N GLU A 371 -15.88 -19.06 29.20
CA GLU A 371 -17.10 -18.45 28.66
C GLU A 371 -16.98 -16.92 28.62
N ALA A 372 -16.43 -16.32 29.68
CA ALA A 372 -16.14 -14.90 29.71
C ALA A 372 -15.05 -14.50 28.69
N LYS A 373 -14.05 -15.35 28.43
CA LYS A 373 -13.05 -15.11 27.37
C LYS A 373 -13.68 -15.10 25.97
N GLU A 374 -14.52 -16.09 25.65
CA GLU A 374 -15.23 -16.12 24.37
C GLU A 374 -16.10 -14.88 24.18
N LYS A 375 -16.80 -14.47 25.25
CA LYS A 375 -17.62 -13.25 25.24
C LYS A 375 -16.76 -11.99 25.02
N ALA A 376 -15.58 -11.91 25.64
CA ALA A 376 -14.67 -10.78 25.44
C ALA A 376 -14.20 -10.67 23.99
N LEU A 377 -13.82 -11.78 23.36
CA LEU A 377 -13.44 -11.82 21.94
C LEU A 377 -14.56 -11.33 21.02
N MET A 378 -15.81 -11.69 21.32
CA MET A 378 -16.97 -11.28 20.53
C MET A 378 -17.09 -9.76 20.44
N TYR A 379 -16.77 -9.04 21.51
CA TYR A 379 -16.94 -7.59 21.59
C TYR A 379 -15.66 -6.79 21.36
N HIS A 380 -14.65 -7.39 20.74
CA HIS A 380 -13.52 -6.64 20.23
C HIS A 380 -13.97 -5.52 19.27
N SER A 381 -13.29 -4.37 19.35
CA SER A 381 -13.63 -3.17 18.58
C SER A 381 -13.70 -3.42 17.07
N GLU A 382 -12.90 -4.34 16.55
CA GLU A 382 -12.88 -4.71 15.14
C GLU A 382 -14.20 -5.32 14.69
N ARG A 383 -14.74 -6.24 15.49
CA ARG A 383 -15.98 -6.94 15.16
C ARG A 383 -17.19 -6.01 15.27
N LEU A 384 -17.16 -5.12 16.26
CA LEU A 384 -18.19 -4.09 16.38
C LEU A 384 -18.15 -3.11 15.21
N ALA A 385 -16.95 -2.69 14.78
CA ALA A 385 -16.78 -1.84 13.61
C ALA A 385 -17.24 -2.53 12.32
N LEU A 386 -16.98 -3.84 12.18
CA LEU A 386 -17.50 -4.65 11.08
C LEU A 386 -19.03 -4.69 11.08
N ALA A 387 -19.64 -5.03 12.21
CA ALA A 387 -21.09 -5.10 12.34
C ALA A 387 -21.73 -3.74 12.00
N PHE A 388 -21.16 -2.65 12.51
CA PHE A 388 -21.57 -1.29 12.18
C PHE A 388 -21.43 -0.98 10.68
N GLY A 389 -20.31 -1.36 10.06
CA GLY A 389 -20.06 -1.18 8.63
C GLY A 389 -21.09 -1.93 7.78
N LEU A 390 -21.42 -3.17 8.15
CA LEU A 390 -22.40 -4.01 7.44
C LEU A 390 -23.82 -3.43 7.50
N ILE A 391 -24.26 -2.91 8.65
CA ILE A 391 -25.61 -2.30 8.77
C ILE A 391 -25.71 -0.93 8.10
N SER A 392 -24.59 -0.20 8.00
CA SER A 392 -24.59 1.19 7.55
C SER A 392 -24.31 1.34 6.05
N THR A 393 -24.00 0.25 5.34
CA THR A 393 -23.59 0.29 3.94
C THR A 393 -24.32 -0.77 3.10
N ALA A 394 -24.58 -0.44 1.83
CA ALA A 394 -25.25 -1.33 0.90
C ALA A 394 -24.45 -2.63 0.64
N PRO A 395 -25.12 -3.77 0.38
CA PRO A 395 -24.46 -5.01 -0.07
C PRO A 395 -23.45 -4.78 -1.19
N GLY A 396 -22.33 -5.52 -1.18
CA GLY A 396 -21.22 -5.35 -2.13
C GLY A 396 -20.27 -4.17 -1.83
N THR A 397 -20.63 -3.25 -0.93
CA THR A 397 -19.75 -2.11 -0.59
C THR A 397 -18.52 -2.58 0.19
N THR A 398 -17.32 -2.21 -0.28
CA THR A 398 -16.05 -2.45 0.42
C THR A 398 -16.06 -1.76 1.79
N LEU A 399 -15.83 -2.53 2.85
CA LEU A 399 -15.74 -2.01 4.21
C LEU A 399 -14.29 -1.66 4.53
N ARG A 400 -14.05 -0.45 5.05
CA ARG A 400 -12.72 0.00 5.51
C ARG A 400 -12.76 0.27 7.01
N ILE A 401 -12.01 -0.51 7.78
CA ILE A 401 -11.90 -0.40 9.25
C ILE A 401 -10.47 -0.01 9.59
N ILE A 402 -10.30 1.02 10.42
CA ILE A 402 -8.99 1.48 10.87
C ILE A 402 -8.84 1.16 12.35
N LYS A 403 -7.81 0.37 12.67
CA LYS A 403 -7.40 0.04 14.04
C LYS A 403 -6.04 0.65 14.34
N ASN A 404 -5.92 1.32 15.50
CA ASN A 404 -4.67 1.93 15.94
C ASN A 404 -3.68 0.93 16.57
N LEU A 405 -4.12 -0.30 16.83
CA LEU A 405 -3.34 -1.40 17.40
C LEU A 405 -3.33 -2.58 16.41
N ARG A 406 -2.38 -3.51 16.56
CA ARG A 406 -2.36 -4.76 15.78
C ARG A 406 -3.68 -5.51 15.98
N ILE A 407 -4.24 -6.05 14.90
CA ILE A 407 -5.40 -6.95 15.00
C ILE A 407 -4.96 -8.24 15.72
N CYS A 408 -5.79 -8.75 16.64
CA CYS A 408 -5.48 -10.03 17.28
C CYS A 408 -5.72 -11.19 16.29
N GLY A 409 -5.03 -12.32 16.48
CA GLY A 409 -5.13 -13.46 15.55
C GLY A 409 -6.55 -14.03 15.47
N ASP A 410 -7.26 -14.04 16.59
CA ASP A 410 -8.66 -14.45 16.63
C ASP A 410 -9.58 -13.54 15.79
N CYS A 411 -9.48 -12.21 15.94
CA CYS A 411 -10.24 -11.29 15.10
C CYS A 411 -9.82 -11.35 13.64
N HIS A 412 -8.54 -11.58 13.35
CA HIS A 412 -8.08 -11.81 11.98
C HIS A 412 -8.76 -13.04 11.36
N ASN A 413 -8.82 -14.16 12.09
CA ASN A 413 -9.52 -15.37 11.64
C ASN A 413 -11.03 -15.17 11.51
N PHE A 414 -11.65 -14.46 12.45
CA PHE A 414 -13.07 -14.10 12.36
C PHE A 414 -13.37 -13.32 11.08
N MET A 415 -12.54 -12.33 10.73
CA MET A 415 -12.72 -11.53 9.51
C MET A 415 -12.53 -12.35 8.23
N LYS A 416 -11.60 -13.30 8.22
CA LYS A 416 -11.48 -14.28 7.12
C LYS A 416 -12.79 -15.02 6.93
N VAL A 417 -13.33 -15.64 7.99
CA VAL A 417 -14.57 -16.43 7.90
C VAL A 417 -15.76 -15.56 7.49
N VAL A 418 -15.91 -14.35 8.04
CA VAL A 418 -16.97 -13.43 7.61
C VAL A 418 -16.86 -13.10 6.12
N SER A 419 -15.65 -12.85 5.61
CA SER A 419 -15.42 -12.53 4.19
C SER A 419 -15.72 -13.68 3.22
N SER A 420 -15.97 -14.91 3.70
CA SER A 420 -16.30 -16.04 2.83
C SER A 420 -17.79 -16.12 2.49
N PHE A 421 -18.65 -15.46 3.26
CA PHE A 421 -20.10 -15.48 3.04
C PHE A 421 -20.73 -14.08 2.96
N GLU A 422 -20.09 -13.04 3.50
CA GLU A 422 -20.43 -11.67 3.16
C GLU A 422 -19.74 -11.35 1.82
N ASP A 423 -20.53 -11.22 0.74
CA ASP A 423 -20.05 -10.91 -0.63
C ASP A 423 -19.51 -9.47 -0.73
N ARG A 424 -18.43 -9.20 0.01
CA ARG A 424 -17.83 -7.89 0.22
C ARG A 424 -16.34 -8.05 0.51
N GLN A 425 -15.56 -7.08 0.03
CA GLN A 425 -14.18 -6.93 0.50
C GLN A 425 -14.16 -6.20 1.84
N ILE A 426 -13.46 -6.75 2.82
CA ILE A 426 -13.23 -6.10 4.12
C ILE A 426 -11.76 -5.73 4.18
N ILE A 427 -11.46 -4.45 4.35
CA ILE A 427 -10.10 -3.93 4.46
C ILE A 427 -9.93 -3.45 5.90
N ILE A 428 -9.05 -4.11 6.65
CA ILE A 428 -8.67 -3.66 7.99
C ILE A 428 -7.25 -3.16 7.96
N ARG A 429 -7.09 -1.89 8.30
CA ARG A 429 -5.78 -1.33 8.59
C ARG A 429 -5.47 -1.54 10.06
N ASP A 430 -4.31 -2.14 10.36
CA ASP A 430 -3.74 -2.09 11.71
C ASP A 430 -2.55 -1.12 11.79
N ASN A 431 -1.79 -1.18 12.89
CA ASN A 431 -0.64 -0.30 13.05
C ASN A 431 0.58 -0.64 12.18
N LYS A 432 0.56 -1.76 11.45
CA LYS A 432 1.67 -2.23 10.60
C LYS A 432 1.30 -2.24 9.11
N ARG A 433 0.10 -2.69 8.74
CA ARG A 433 -0.29 -2.88 7.33
C ARG A 433 -1.79 -2.90 7.11
N PHE A 434 -2.19 -3.06 5.86
CA PHE A 434 -3.55 -3.38 5.46
C PHE A 434 -3.75 -4.88 5.28
N HIS A 435 -4.85 -5.37 5.83
CA HIS A 435 -5.35 -6.72 5.68
C HIS A 435 -6.57 -6.67 4.77
N HIS A 436 -6.45 -7.23 3.58
CA HIS A 436 -7.55 -7.32 2.63
C HIS A 436 -8.18 -8.70 2.74
N PHE A 437 -9.36 -8.78 3.34
CA PHE A 437 -10.12 -10.01 3.48
C PHE A 437 -11.12 -10.13 2.32
N ARG A 438 -11.07 -11.28 1.63
CA ARG A 438 -11.98 -11.63 0.54
C ARG A 438 -12.05 -13.14 0.40
N ASN A 439 -13.26 -13.69 0.27
CA ASN A 439 -13.50 -15.12 0.01
C ASN A 439 -12.77 -16.06 0.98
N GLY A 440 -12.76 -15.74 2.28
CA GLY A 440 -12.11 -16.59 3.29
C GLY A 440 -10.60 -16.39 3.44
N LYS A 441 -9.98 -15.56 2.61
CA LYS A 441 -8.53 -15.34 2.59
C LYS A 441 -8.20 -13.91 3.00
N CYS A 442 -7.00 -13.71 3.53
CA CYS A 442 -6.43 -12.40 3.81
C CYS A 442 -5.19 -12.18 2.94
N SER A 443 -4.99 -10.95 2.46
CA SER A 443 -3.78 -10.57 1.71
C SER A 443 -2.49 -10.89 2.46
N CYS A 444 -2.49 -10.99 3.79
CA CYS A 444 -1.26 -11.29 4.50
C CYS A 444 -0.81 -12.76 4.46
N ASN A 445 -1.60 -13.68 3.90
CA ASN A 445 -1.30 -15.11 3.88
C ASN A 445 -0.93 -15.69 5.27
N ASP A 446 -1.64 -15.23 6.32
CA ASP A 446 -1.40 -15.58 7.73
C ASP A 446 -0.02 -15.20 8.29
N TYR A 447 0.70 -14.33 7.59
CA TYR A 447 1.91 -13.68 8.06
C TYR A 447 1.59 -12.63 9.13
N TRP A 448 0.92 -12.99 10.24
CA TRP A 448 0.24 -12.04 11.14
C TRP A 448 1.11 -11.31 12.14
#